data_AF-A0A1G3Q8C7-F1
#
_entry.id   AF-A0A1G3Q8C7-F1
#
_cell.length_a   1.000
_cell.length_b   1.000
_cell.length_c   1.000
_cell.angle_alpha   90.00
_cell.angle_beta   90.00
_cell.angle_gamma   90.00
#
_symmetry.space_group_name_H-M   'P 1'
#
loop_
_entity.id
_entity.type
_entity.pdbx_description
1 polymer ?
#
loop_
_entity_poly.entity_id
_entity_poly.type
_entity_poly.pdbx_seq_one_letter_code
_entity_poly.pdbx_strand_id
1 'polypeptide(L)'
;MLSEYAILSKDGAMTARYVLPALLLSVSITGALTAKDARSTIFLGLRPVNCPETTARDIGDKIRGRLDRLTYCDLITEKKSERAMRTGGIKSPCTDRQCSVAIARILKSERAVYGTVGITTVTFDQRMGKDGAGKYLLREKEVRKYVIALTLLDADKNTVIAAVTDNAEDATLDRDIGRIVARLQLFFAPLKPLKEGTAQAAGREPAVFYACLHPSGFMPLGSFRSMALGGAGIIAGAGVSNLALNNSEMRVLAGYYYVFTGKNKIESYHAVPLSLQLGYTFTLPKGFSLTPLVGGGYVMHLLSEDAGLIRIPGLYRFSPQRYYDPHCTAVCEAGYRIDAGWAIVAAAGYTAFFEKSNIGMFISADIGFKYNF
;
A
#
# COMPACT_ATOMS: atom_id res chain seq x y z
N MET A 1 21.77 49.47 42.07
CA MET A 1 22.30 48.14 41.67
C MET A 1 21.08 47.24 41.52
N LEU A 2 20.82 46.79 40.29
CA LEU A 2 19.78 45.87 39.82
C LEU A 2 18.29 46.33 39.90
N SER A 3 17.82 46.78 38.74
CA SER A 3 16.41 46.84 38.31
C SER A 3 16.16 45.59 37.46
N GLU A 4 15.18 44.77 37.83
CA GLU A 4 14.69 43.67 37.01
C GLU A 4 13.58 44.17 36.07
N TYR A 5 13.81 44.02 34.77
CA TYR A 5 12.81 44.17 33.72
C TYR A 5 12.27 42.79 33.36
N ALA A 6 10.95 42.66 33.42
CA ALA A 6 10.20 41.58 32.78
C ALA A 6 10.16 41.79 31.27
N ILE A 7 10.51 40.77 30.48
CA ILE A 7 10.23 40.71 29.05
C ILE A 7 9.46 39.40 28.77
N LEU A 8 8.20 39.60 28.39
CA LEU A 8 7.34 38.61 27.73
C LEU A 8 7.96 38.17 26.40
N SER A 9 8.12 36.86 26.20
CA SER A 9 8.34 36.25 24.89
C SER A 9 7.08 35.50 24.46
N LYS A 10 6.45 36.01 23.41
CA LYS A 10 5.39 35.39 22.60
C LYS A 10 6.00 34.36 21.64
N ASP A 11 5.16 33.42 21.20
CA ASP A 11 5.33 32.48 20.09
C ASP A 11 6.29 31.31 20.36
N GLY A 12 6.02 30.05 20.05
CA GLY A 12 5.02 29.43 19.19
C GLY A 12 5.61 28.12 18.66
N ALA A 13 4.75 27.12 18.42
CA ALA A 13 5.03 25.81 17.80
C ALA A 13 5.60 24.70 18.70
N MET A 14 4.68 23.98 19.35
CA MET A 14 4.86 22.62 19.85
C MET A 14 4.85 21.65 18.64
N THR A 15 6.02 21.25 18.14
CA THR A 15 6.12 20.14 17.16
C THR A 15 6.25 18.83 17.92
N ALA A 16 5.14 18.12 18.10
CA ALA A 16 5.14 16.72 18.53
C ALA A 16 5.67 15.83 17.40
N ARG A 17 6.95 15.45 17.48
CA ARG A 17 7.55 14.42 16.62
C ARG A 17 7.17 13.04 17.18
N TYR A 18 6.11 12.44 16.64
CA TYR A 18 5.87 11.01 16.81
C TYR A 18 6.83 10.24 15.88
N VAL A 19 7.89 9.70 16.46
CA VAL A 19 8.74 8.69 15.84
C VAL A 19 8.04 7.35 16.03
N LEU A 20 7.41 6.82 14.98
CA LEU A 20 7.03 5.41 14.92
C LEU A 20 8.31 4.58 14.73
N PRO A 21 8.70 3.68 15.65
CA PRO A 21 9.73 2.71 15.35
C PRO A 21 9.10 1.59 14.52
N ALA A 22 9.46 1.52 13.24
CA ALA A 22 9.22 0.34 12.42
C ALA A 22 10.10 -0.80 12.95
N LEU A 23 9.47 -1.74 13.64
CA LEU A 23 10.10 -2.94 14.18
C LEU A 23 10.37 -3.92 13.02
N LEU A 24 11.56 -3.82 12.42
CA LEU A 24 12.07 -4.77 11.44
C LEU A 24 12.47 -6.06 12.16
N LEU A 25 11.56 -7.04 12.18
CA LEU A 25 11.86 -8.42 12.55
C LEU A 25 12.69 -9.06 11.42
N SER A 26 14.02 -9.01 11.55
CA SER A 26 14.93 -9.84 10.76
C SER A 26 14.88 -11.28 11.30
N VAL A 27 14.04 -12.13 10.70
CA VAL A 27 14.09 -13.58 10.92
C VAL A 27 15.22 -14.13 10.06
N SER A 28 16.37 -14.37 10.67
CA SER A 28 17.49 -15.06 10.03
C SER A 28 17.20 -16.56 9.97
N ILE A 29 16.71 -17.04 8.83
CA ILE A 29 16.60 -18.47 8.54
C ILE A 29 17.91 -18.91 7.89
N THR A 30 18.88 -19.32 8.70
CA THR A 30 20.05 -20.07 8.24
C THR A 30 19.68 -21.55 8.13
N GLY A 31 18.95 -21.89 7.06
CA GLY A 31 18.80 -23.27 6.61
C GLY A 31 19.94 -23.63 5.66
N ALA A 32 20.66 -24.71 5.95
CA ALA A 32 21.66 -25.26 5.05
C ALA A 32 21.00 -25.59 3.69
N LEU A 33 21.40 -24.85 2.65
CA LEU A 33 20.91 -24.95 1.30
C LEU A 33 21.39 -26.27 0.67
N THR A 34 20.47 -27.19 0.41
CA THR A 34 20.75 -28.26 -0.54
C THR A 34 20.49 -27.72 -1.95
N ALA A 35 21.41 -27.96 -2.89
CA ALA A 35 21.35 -27.47 -4.28
C ALA A 35 20.12 -27.97 -5.09
N LYS A 36 19.21 -28.73 -4.48
CA LYS A 36 18.10 -29.40 -5.14
C LYS A 36 16.90 -28.50 -5.45
N ASP A 37 16.84 -27.31 -4.85
CA ASP A 37 15.67 -26.41 -4.95
C ASP A 37 15.91 -25.16 -5.81
N ALA A 38 17.06 -25.03 -6.47
CA ALA A 38 17.34 -23.88 -7.33
C ALA A 38 16.56 -23.97 -8.65
N ARG A 39 15.93 -22.86 -9.07
CA ARG A 39 15.16 -22.78 -10.30
C ARG A 39 16.06 -22.32 -11.44
N SER A 40 16.13 -23.14 -12.49
CA SER A 40 16.87 -22.78 -13.70
C SER A 40 16.24 -21.55 -14.35
N THR A 41 17.03 -20.50 -14.52
CA THR A 41 16.57 -19.15 -14.88
C THR A 41 17.39 -18.60 -16.03
N ILE A 42 16.74 -18.00 -17.03
CA ILE A 42 17.44 -17.24 -18.07
C ILE A 42 17.39 -15.73 -17.82
N PHE A 43 18.44 -15.03 -18.24
CA PHE A 43 18.47 -13.57 -18.36
C PHE A 43 19.36 -13.21 -19.55
N LEU A 44 18.79 -12.47 -20.51
CA LEU A 44 19.41 -12.19 -21.82
C LEU A 44 19.82 -10.72 -21.99
N GLY A 45 19.70 -9.92 -20.92
CA GLY A 45 20.02 -8.50 -20.93
C GLY A 45 18.78 -7.61 -20.83
N LEU A 46 18.99 -6.31 -21.03
CA LEU A 46 17.96 -5.29 -20.93
C LEU A 46 17.72 -4.66 -22.28
N ARG A 47 16.45 -4.36 -22.58
CA ARG A 47 16.07 -3.53 -23.71
C ARG A 47 16.37 -2.06 -23.41
N PRO A 48 17.14 -1.34 -24.24
CA PRO A 48 17.37 0.08 -24.06
C PRO A 48 16.10 0.89 -24.37
N VAL A 49 15.85 1.92 -23.56
CA VAL A 49 14.77 2.90 -23.72
C VAL A 49 15.39 4.29 -23.53
N ASN A 50 15.57 5.05 -24.61
CA ASN A 50 16.23 6.36 -24.56
C ASN A 50 17.65 6.33 -23.93
N CYS A 51 18.39 5.24 -24.12
CA CYS A 51 19.79 5.12 -23.72
C CYS A 51 20.60 4.32 -24.76
N PRO A 52 21.93 4.48 -24.80
CA PRO A 52 22.79 3.65 -25.65
C PRO A 52 22.70 2.15 -25.33
N GLU A 53 22.90 1.30 -26.32
CA GLU A 53 22.96 -0.16 -26.14
C GLU A 53 24.11 -0.57 -25.21
N THR A 54 25.24 0.15 -25.26
CA THR A 54 26.38 -0.07 -24.35
C THR A 54 25.99 0.11 -22.89
N THR A 55 25.24 1.19 -22.58
CA THR A 55 24.72 1.42 -21.23
C THR A 55 23.77 0.32 -20.78
N ALA A 56 22.90 -0.15 -21.68
CA ALA A 56 21.98 -1.24 -21.36
C ALA A 56 22.72 -2.57 -21.11
N ARG A 57 23.82 -2.82 -21.85
CA ARG A 57 24.70 -3.97 -21.66
C ARG A 57 25.44 -3.89 -20.33
N ASP A 58 26.07 -2.77 -20.01
CA ASP A 58 26.82 -2.58 -18.76
C ASP A 58 25.93 -2.77 -17.52
N ILE A 59 24.71 -2.21 -17.55
CA ILE A 59 23.73 -2.40 -16.47
C ILE A 59 23.21 -3.84 -16.45
N GLY A 60 23.00 -4.44 -17.63
CA GLY A 60 22.64 -5.85 -17.78
C GLY A 60 23.66 -6.78 -17.12
N ASP A 61 24.96 -6.57 -17.36
CA ASP A 61 26.04 -7.38 -16.78
C ASP A 61 26.09 -7.26 -15.26
N LYS A 62 25.87 -6.04 -14.73
CA LYS A 62 25.74 -5.80 -13.28
C LYS A 62 24.55 -6.55 -12.68
N ILE A 63 23.38 -6.50 -13.34
CA ILE A 63 22.19 -7.24 -12.91
C ILE A 63 22.45 -8.74 -12.94
N ARG A 64 23.08 -9.24 -14.02
CA ARG A 64 23.45 -10.65 -14.19
C ARG A 64 24.34 -11.13 -13.04
N GLY A 65 25.38 -10.36 -12.69
CA GLY A 65 26.27 -10.68 -11.57
C GLY A 65 25.58 -10.69 -10.21
N ARG A 66 24.45 -9.99 -10.04
CA ARG A 66 23.62 -10.04 -8.83
C ARG A 66 22.62 -11.20 -8.85
N LEU A 67 22.01 -11.49 -10.01
CA LEU A 67 21.10 -12.61 -10.19
C LEU A 67 21.80 -13.95 -9.90
N ASP A 68 23.04 -14.11 -10.37
CA ASP A 68 23.86 -15.32 -10.15
C ASP A 68 24.13 -15.61 -8.66
N ARG A 69 24.02 -14.59 -7.81
CA ARG A 69 24.22 -14.70 -6.35
C ARG A 69 22.91 -14.89 -5.58
N LEU A 70 21.76 -14.89 -6.25
CA LEU A 70 20.48 -15.07 -5.58
C LEU A 70 20.31 -16.53 -5.14
N THR A 71 19.84 -16.70 -3.91
CA THR A 71 19.43 -18.02 -3.41
C THR A 71 18.27 -18.54 -4.24
N TYR A 72 18.29 -19.83 -4.57
CA TYR A 72 17.28 -20.53 -5.39
C TYR A 72 17.19 -20.08 -6.87
N CYS A 73 18.17 -19.32 -7.37
CA CYS A 73 18.28 -18.98 -8.78
C CYS A 73 19.49 -19.69 -9.38
N ASP A 74 19.26 -20.64 -10.29
CA ASP A 74 20.32 -21.23 -11.13
C ASP A 74 20.37 -20.50 -12.46
N LEU A 75 21.24 -19.49 -12.57
CA LEU A 75 21.28 -18.61 -13.74
C LEU A 75 22.02 -19.26 -14.90
N ILE A 76 21.32 -19.50 -16.01
CA ILE A 76 21.91 -20.08 -17.21
C ILE A 76 22.94 -19.12 -17.81
N THR A 77 24.13 -19.66 -18.12
CA THR A 77 25.24 -18.90 -18.70
C THR A 77 24.89 -18.28 -20.05
N GLU A 78 25.50 -17.14 -20.36
CA GLU A 78 25.30 -16.44 -21.63
C GLU A 78 25.67 -17.34 -22.82
N LYS A 79 26.80 -18.06 -22.75
CA LYS A 79 27.22 -19.02 -23.77
C LYS A 79 26.17 -20.10 -24.07
N LYS A 80 25.49 -20.63 -23.05
CA LYS A 80 24.39 -21.61 -23.23
C LYS A 80 23.20 -20.96 -23.91
N SER A 81 22.86 -19.73 -23.52
CA SER A 81 21.78 -18.94 -24.10
C SER A 81 22.04 -18.59 -25.56
N GLU A 82 23.26 -18.19 -25.92
CA GLU A 82 23.68 -17.93 -27.29
C GLU A 82 23.60 -19.16 -28.18
N ARG A 83 24.04 -20.32 -27.67
CA ARG A 83 23.90 -21.58 -28.40
C ARG A 83 22.43 -21.92 -28.64
N ALA A 84 21.57 -21.74 -27.64
CA ALA A 84 20.13 -21.95 -27.79
C ALA A 84 19.49 -21.00 -28.81
N MET A 85 19.89 -19.72 -28.84
CA MET A 85 19.45 -18.75 -29.85
C MET A 85 19.81 -19.22 -31.26
N ARG A 86 21.07 -19.67 -31.47
CA ARG A 86 21.52 -20.19 -32.77
C ARG A 86 20.75 -21.44 -33.19
N THR A 87 20.56 -22.39 -32.28
CA THR A 87 19.80 -23.62 -32.56
C THR A 87 18.33 -23.34 -32.86
N GLY A 88 17.73 -22.37 -32.18
CA GLY A 88 16.33 -21.97 -32.36
C GLY A 88 16.07 -21.00 -33.51
N GLY A 89 17.10 -20.57 -34.25
CA GLY A 89 16.96 -19.57 -35.31
C GLY A 89 16.55 -18.18 -34.80
N ILE A 90 16.81 -17.87 -33.52
CA ILE A 90 16.42 -16.62 -32.87
C ILE A 90 17.52 -15.57 -33.05
N LYS A 91 17.15 -14.40 -33.58
CA LYS A 91 18.08 -13.28 -33.81
C LYS A 91 18.41 -12.57 -32.49
N SER A 92 19.67 -12.19 -32.34
CA SER A 92 20.15 -11.31 -31.24
C SER A 92 19.96 -9.84 -31.63
N PRO A 93 19.66 -8.92 -30.69
CA PRO A 93 19.50 -9.11 -29.25
C PRO A 93 18.09 -9.58 -28.85
N CYS A 94 18.03 -10.55 -27.92
CA CYS A 94 16.80 -11.14 -27.42
C CYS A 94 16.42 -10.50 -26.07
N THR A 95 15.67 -9.40 -26.11
CA THR A 95 15.37 -8.60 -24.89
C THR A 95 13.88 -8.44 -24.58
N ASP A 96 13.00 -9.01 -25.41
CA ASP A 96 11.56 -8.98 -25.20
C ASP A 96 11.03 -10.27 -24.55
N ARG A 97 9.79 -10.20 -24.07
CA ARG A 97 9.09 -11.30 -23.41
C ARG A 97 9.00 -12.55 -24.29
N GLN A 98 8.62 -12.40 -25.56
CA GLN A 98 8.36 -13.54 -26.44
C GLN A 98 9.66 -14.30 -26.71
N CYS A 99 10.73 -13.56 -26.94
CA CYS A 99 12.05 -14.07 -27.19
C CYS A 99 12.62 -14.76 -25.94
N SER A 100 12.49 -14.16 -24.75
CA SER A 100 12.89 -14.80 -23.50
C SER A 100 12.13 -16.11 -23.27
N VAL A 101 10.81 -16.15 -23.45
CA VAL A 101 10.03 -17.40 -23.28
C VAL A 101 10.44 -18.47 -24.29
N ALA A 102 10.70 -18.10 -25.54
CA ALA A 102 11.16 -19.04 -26.57
C ALA A 102 12.50 -19.69 -26.20
N ILE A 103 13.47 -18.89 -25.73
CA ILE A 103 14.77 -19.40 -25.27
C ILE A 103 14.64 -20.25 -24.01
N ALA A 104 13.80 -19.83 -23.06
CA ALA A 104 13.57 -20.59 -21.85
C ALA A 104 13.03 -22.00 -22.16
N ARG A 105 12.11 -22.12 -23.13
CA ARG A 105 11.57 -23.40 -23.60
C ARG A 105 12.64 -24.29 -24.26
N ILE A 106 13.49 -23.72 -25.11
CA ILE A 106 14.60 -24.46 -25.75
C ILE A 106 15.55 -25.02 -24.68
N LEU A 107 15.82 -24.24 -23.64
CA LEU A 107 16.73 -24.62 -22.55
C LEU A 107 16.04 -25.41 -21.42
N LYS A 108 14.72 -25.62 -21.50
CA LYS A 108 13.90 -26.21 -20.41
C LYS A 108 14.11 -25.48 -19.07
N SER A 109 14.25 -24.16 -19.12
CA SER A 109 14.38 -23.29 -17.96
C SER A 109 13.01 -23.00 -17.38
N GLU A 110 12.85 -23.09 -16.07
CA GLU A 110 11.58 -22.85 -15.39
C GLU A 110 11.20 -21.36 -15.35
N ARG A 111 12.21 -20.49 -15.33
CA ARG A 111 12.03 -19.04 -15.13
C ARG A 111 12.74 -18.25 -16.21
N ALA A 112 12.18 -17.08 -16.53
CA ALA A 112 12.85 -16.11 -17.39
C ALA A 112 12.77 -14.71 -16.79
N VAL A 113 13.89 -13.99 -16.80
CA VAL A 113 13.95 -12.58 -16.46
C VAL A 113 14.22 -11.78 -17.73
N TYR A 114 13.43 -10.73 -17.94
CA TYR A 114 13.67 -9.73 -18.98
C TYR A 114 13.37 -8.34 -18.41
N GLY A 115 13.81 -7.29 -19.08
CA GLY A 115 13.65 -5.95 -18.55
C GLY A 115 14.01 -4.84 -19.53
N THR A 116 13.78 -3.62 -19.08
CA THR A 116 14.13 -2.40 -19.80
C THR A 116 15.00 -1.52 -18.92
N VAL A 117 15.84 -0.71 -19.55
CA VAL A 117 16.56 0.37 -18.88
C VAL A 117 16.47 1.64 -19.71
N GLY A 118 16.23 2.75 -19.03
CA GLY A 118 16.28 4.07 -19.67
C GLY A 118 16.95 5.12 -18.80
N ILE A 119 17.30 6.24 -19.42
CA ILE A 119 17.93 7.38 -18.73
C ILE A 119 16.90 8.51 -18.64
N THR A 120 16.80 9.10 -17.46
CA THR A 120 16.08 10.35 -17.23
C THR A 120 17.01 11.34 -16.55
N THR A 121 17.03 12.58 -17.02
CA THR A 121 17.75 13.68 -16.36
C THR A 121 16.74 14.45 -15.52
N VAL A 122 17.03 14.61 -14.23
CA VAL A 122 16.23 15.44 -13.33
C VAL A 122 17.05 16.67 -12.99
N THR A 123 16.54 17.84 -13.34
CA THR A 123 17.11 19.13 -12.96
C THR A 123 16.39 19.63 -11.70
N PHE A 124 17.15 20.07 -10.70
CA PHE A 124 16.59 20.68 -9.50
C PHE A 124 17.53 21.72 -8.90
N ASP A 125 16.95 22.69 -8.22
CA ASP A 125 17.69 23.75 -7.55
C ASP A 125 18.19 23.31 -6.17
N GLN A 126 19.51 23.23 -6.01
CA GLN A 126 20.14 22.95 -4.73
C GLN A 126 20.61 24.26 -4.08
N ARG A 127 20.18 24.51 -2.84
CA ARG A 127 20.70 25.64 -2.04
C ARG A 127 22.21 25.48 -1.82
N MET A 128 22.96 26.56 -2.03
CA MET A 128 24.43 26.54 -1.94
C MET A 128 24.96 26.55 -0.50
N GLY A 129 24.16 26.98 0.48
CA GLY A 129 24.54 27.01 1.89
C GLY A 129 23.33 26.83 2.81
N LYS A 130 23.60 26.37 4.05
CA LYS A 130 22.58 26.29 5.10
C LYS A 130 22.33 27.65 5.76
N ASP A 131 23.36 28.49 5.85
CA ASP A 131 23.35 29.80 6.51
C ASP A 131 23.97 30.91 5.63
N GLY A 132 23.76 32.17 6.02
CA GLY A 132 24.31 33.35 5.36
C GLY A 132 23.74 33.59 3.95
N ALA A 133 24.51 34.25 3.08
CA ALA A 133 24.12 34.54 1.70
C ALA A 133 23.83 33.26 0.88
N GLY A 134 24.49 32.15 1.21
CA GLY A 134 24.32 30.86 0.53
C GLY A 134 22.93 30.23 0.67
N LYS A 135 22.11 30.66 1.65
CA LYS A 135 20.72 30.21 1.81
C LYS A 135 19.81 30.66 0.66
N TYR A 136 20.15 31.77 0.01
CA TYR A 136 19.36 32.39 -1.06
C TYR A 136 19.91 32.10 -2.45
N LEU A 137 21.13 31.56 -2.54
CA LEU A 137 21.73 31.15 -3.80
C LEU A 137 21.27 29.73 -4.14
N LEU A 138 20.58 29.59 -5.28
CA LEU A 138 20.21 28.32 -5.88
C LEU A 138 21.23 27.98 -6.97
N ARG A 139 21.71 26.75 -6.94
CA ARG A 139 22.49 26.17 -8.03
C ARG A 139 21.66 25.09 -8.69
N GLU A 140 21.39 25.26 -9.97
CA GLU A 140 20.79 24.20 -10.78
C GLU A 140 21.73 23.00 -10.79
N LYS A 141 21.20 21.85 -10.42
CA LYS A 141 21.91 20.59 -10.40
C LYS A 141 21.16 19.59 -11.26
N GLU A 142 21.86 19.07 -12.25
CA GLU A 142 21.37 17.97 -13.06
C GLU A 142 21.84 16.65 -12.46
N VAL A 143 20.91 15.72 -12.24
CA VAL A 143 21.23 14.36 -11.83
C VAL A 143 20.66 13.39 -12.86
N ARG A 144 21.55 12.58 -13.44
CA ARG A 144 21.18 11.47 -14.32
C ARG A 144 20.70 10.30 -13.48
N LYS A 145 19.52 9.78 -13.82
CA LYS A 145 18.90 8.61 -13.18
C LYS A 145 18.62 7.55 -14.23
N TYR A 146 18.86 6.30 -13.87
CA TYR A 146 18.50 5.14 -14.66
C TYR A 146 17.18 4.58 -14.15
N VAL A 147 16.19 4.45 -15.03
CA VAL A 147 14.92 3.78 -14.76
C VAL A 147 15.09 2.32 -15.18
N ILE A 148 15.12 1.39 -14.23
CA ILE A 148 15.32 -0.04 -14.48
C ILE A 148 14.03 -0.77 -14.15
N ALA A 149 13.48 -1.51 -15.12
CA ALA A 149 12.32 -2.36 -14.93
C ALA A 149 12.70 -3.82 -15.24
N LEU A 150 12.47 -4.72 -14.29
CA LEU A 150 12.68 -6.16 -14.41
C LEU A 150 11.37 -6.91 -14.24
N THR A 151 11.15 -7.92 -15.07
CA THR A 151 10.00 -8.82 -14.99
C THR A 151 10.47 -10.25 -14.92
N LEU A 152 9.96 -10.99 -13.93
CA LEU A 152 10.17 -12.42 -13.73
C LEU A 152 8.95 -13.19 -14.25
N LEU A 153 9.20 -14.17 -15.11
CA LEU A 153 8.21 -15.01 -15.77
C LEU A 153 8.32 -16.47 -15.33
N ASP A 154 7.16 -17.13 -15.31
CA ASP A 154 7.05 -18.58 -15.40
C ASP A 154 7.13 -18.96 -16.88
N ALA A 155 8.21 -19.65 -17.28
CA ALA A 155 8.49 -19.92 -18.68
C ALA A 155 7.50 -20.92 -19.30
N ASP A 156 7.04 -21.88 -18.51
CA ASP A 156 6.10 -22.91 -18.94
C ASP A 156 4.72 -22.30 -19.15
N LYS A 157 4.24 -21.56 -18.16
CA LYS A 157 2.90 -20.94 -18.17
C LYS A 157 2.83 -19.65 -18.97
N ASN A 158 3.98 -19.06 -19.30
CA ASN A 158 4.07 -17.69 -19.85
C ASN A 158 3.30 -16.68 -18.98
N THR A 159 3.38 -16.80 -17.66
CA THR A 159 2.71 -15.89 -16.71
C THR A 159 3.74 -15.01 -16.00
N VAL A 160 3.40 -13.75 -15.75
CA VAL A 160 4.22 -12.86 -14.94
C VAL A 160 4.10 -13.25 -13.48
N ILE A 161 5.22 -13.51 -12.82
CA ILE A 161 5.28 -13.81 -11.39
C ILE A 161 5.49 -12.53 -10.60
N ALA A 162 6.42 -11.69 -11.06
CA ALA A 162 6.76 -10.44 -10.43
C ALA A 162 7.25 -9.41 -11.45
N ALA A 163 7.00 -8.14 -11.17
CA ALA A 163 7.57 -7.02 -11.89
C ALA A 163 8.10 -6.00 -10.87
N VAL A 164 9.32 -5.52 -11.08
CA VAL A 164 10.00 -4.55 -10.22
C VAL A 164 10.48 -3.41 -11.08
N THR A 165 10.11 -2.18 -10.73
CA THR A 165 10.62 -0.97 -11.36
C THR A 165 11.20 -0.05 -10.29
N ASP A 166 12.38 0.51 -10.52
CA ASP A 166 13.00 1.45 -9.60
C ASP A 166 13.99 2.36 -10.34
N ASN A 167 14.37 3.45 -9.66
CA ASN A 167 15.36 4.40 -10.15
C ASN A 167 16.72 4.15 -9.47
N ALA A 168 17.80 4.28 -10.25
CA ALA A 168 19.18 4.21 -9.78
C ALA A 168 19.93 5.48 -10.18
N GLU A 169 20.68 6.08 -9.25
CA GLU A 169 21.54 7.23 -9.55
C GLU A 169 22.93 6.75 -9.97
N ASP A 170 23.63 7.49 -10.82
CA ASP A 170 24.95 7.10 -11.34
C ASP A 170 25.95 6.82 -10.20
N ALA A 171 25.95 7.66 -9.17
CA ALA A 171 26.82 7.51 -7.98
C ALA A 171 26.50 6.28 -7.11
N THR A 172 25.28 5.74 -7.19
CA THR A 172 24.82 4.63 -6.34
C THR A 172 24.31 3.43 -7.13
N LEU A 173 24.62 3.38 -8.43
CA LEU A 173 24.07 2.43 -9.40
C LEU A 173 24.22 0.98 -8.96
N ASP A 174 25.41 0.57 -8.51
CA ASP A 174 25.67 -0.82 -8.10
C ASP A 174 24.89 -1.24 -6.85
N ARG A 175 24.70 -0.32 -5.92
CA ARG A 175 23.92 -0.53 -4.70
C ARG A 175 22.44 -0.62 -5.03
N ASP A 176 21.95 0.28 -5.88
CA ASP A 176 20.54 0.35 -6.26
C ASP A 176 20.15 -0.86 -7.13
N ILE A 177 21.02 -1.31 -8.05
CA ILE A 177 20.85 -2.58 -8.78
C ILE A 177 20.75 -3.76 -7.81
N GLY A 178 21.63 -3.82 -6.81
CA GLY A 178 21.57 -4.86 -5.77
C GLY A 178 20.21 -4.88 -5.04
N ARG A 179 19.69 -3.69 -4.70
CA ARG A 179 18.35 -3.53 -4.09
C ARG A 179 17.23 -3.99 -5.01
N ILE A 180 17.28 -3.63 -6.30
CA ILE A 180 16.28 -4.01 -7.30
C ILE A 180 16.24 -5.53 -7.46
N VAL A 181 17.41 -6.16 -7.63
CA VAL A 181 17.51 -7.61 -7.82
C VAL A 181 17.11 -8.37 -6.55
N ALA A 182 17.44 -7.87 -5.36
CA ALA A 182 17.03 -8.49 -4.09
C ALA A 182 15.51 -8.58 -3.93
N ARG A 183 14.73 -7.64 -4.51
CA ARG A 183 13.26 -7.73 -4.51
C ARG A 183 12.75 -8.94 -5.31
N LEU A 184 13.50 -9.41 -6.31
CA LEU A 184 13.14 -10.62 -7.06
C LEU A 184 13.39 -11.91 -6.25
N GLN A 185 14.32 -11.89 -5.29
CA GLN A 185 14.70 -13.07 -4.50
C GLN A 185 13.50 -13.75 -3.81
N LEU A 186 12.53 -12.95 -3.36
CA LEU A 186 11.31 -13.44 -2.70
C LEU A 186 10.48 -14.38 -3.58
N PHE A 187 10.64 -14.29 -4.90
CA PHE A 187 9.89 -15.05 -5.89
C PHE A 187 10.65 -16.26 -6.44
N PHE A 188 11.94 -16.40 -6.09
CA PHE A 188 12.75 -17.58 -6.41
C PHE A 188 12.68 -18.66 -5.34
N ALA A 189 12.43 -18.27 -4.08
CA ALA A 189 12.26 -19.23 -3.02
C ALA A 189 11.19 -20.25 -3.43
N PRO A 190 11.44 -21.57 -3.26
CA PRO A 190 10.36 -22.52 -3.33
C PRO A 190 9.31 -22.00 -2.36
N LEU A 191 8.11 -21.71 -2.87
CA LEU A 191 6.95 -21.65 -2.00
C LEU A 191 7.04 -22.99 -1.30
N LYS A 192 7.41 -23.00 0.00
CA LYS A 192 7.14 -24.15 0.84
C LYS A 192 5.70 -24.46 0.47
N PRO A 193 5.38 -25.65 -0.07
CA PRO A 193 3.98 -26.00 -0.16
C PRO A 193 3.49 -25.69 1.23
N LEU A 194 2.59 -24.69 1.34
CA LEU A 194 1.76 -24.57 2.52
C LEU A 194 1.39 -26.01 2.72
N LYS A 195 1.88 -26.62 3.82
CA LYS A 195 1.55 -28.01 4.12
C LYS A 195 0.10 -28.04 3.75
N GLU A 196 -0.25 -28.79 2.71
CA GLU A 196 -1.62 -29.11 2.42
C GLU A 196 -1.97 -29.84 3.70
N GLY A 197 -2.39 -29.07 4.71
CA GLY A 197 -3.15 -29.55 5.83
C GLY A 197 -4.28 -30.15 5.05
N THR A 198 -4.17 -31.47 4.92
CA THR A 198 -5.03 -32.36 4.19
C THR A 198 -6.24 -31.57 3.72
N ALA A 199 -6.28 -31.24 2.43
CA ALA A 199 -7.56 -31.00 1.79
C ALA A 199 -8.34 -32.34 1.76
N GLN A 200 -8.47 -33.00 2.93
CA GLN A 200 -9.77 -33.45 3.38
C GLN A 200 -10.70 -32.30 3.04
N ALA A 201 -11.70 -32.58 2.23
CA ALA A 201 -12.79 -31.67 1.95
C ALA A 201 -13.24 -31.07 3.30
N ALA A 202 -12.69 -29.90 3.63
CA ALA A 202 -13.06 -29.19 4.82
C ALA A 202 -14.48 -28.77 4.51
N GLY A 203 -15.44 -29.52 5.06
CA GLY A 203 -16.83 -29.18 4.97
C GLY A 203 -16.97 -27.70 5.25
N ARG A 204 -17.82 -27.03 4.46
CA ARG A 204 -18.11 -25.60 4.64
C ARG A 204 -18.32 -25.35 6.12
N GLU A 205 -17.52 -24.45 6.69
CA GLU A 205 -17.70 -24.09 8.09
C GLU A 205 -19.11 -23.51 8.26
N PRO A 206 -19.79 -23.78 9.38
CA PRO A 206 -21.10 -23.20 9.61
C PRO A 206 -21.02 -21.68 9.57
N ALA A 207 -22.09 -21.06 9.08
CA ALA A 207 -22.23 -19.62 9.14
C ALA A 207 -22.22 -19.18 10.60
N VAL A 208 -21.39 -18.21 10.94
CA VAL A 208 -21.26 -17.67 12.30
C VAL A 208 -21.82 -16.26 12.29
N PHE A 209 -22.86 -16.02 13.08
CA PHE A 209 -23.44 -14.69 13.21
C PHE A 209 -22.70 -13.95 14.31
N TYR A 210 -22.64 -12.62 14.17
CA TYR A 210 -22.01 -11.80 15.19
C TYR A 210 -22.64 -10.42 15.26
N ALA A 211 -22.46 -9.79 16.42
CA ALA A 211 -22.74 -8.39 16.65
C ALA A 211 -21.44 -7.65 16.99
N CYS A 212 -21.35 -6.37 16.62
CA CYS A 212 -20.19 -5.56 16.94
C CYS A 212 -20.57 -4.15 17.38
N LEU A 213 -19.71 -3.56 18.20
CA LEU A 213 -19.85 -2.21 18.72
C LEU A 213 -18.46 -1.55 18.82
N HIS A 214 -18.31 -0.39 18.20
CA HIS A 214 -17.05 0.32 18.09
C HIS A 214 -17.23 1.81 18.39
N PRO A 215 -16.63 2.33 19.46
CA PRO A 215 -16.19 3.72 19.48
C PRO A 215 -15.38 4.05 18.23
N SER A 216 -15.66 5.19 17.61
CA SER A 216 -15.03 5.60 16.37
C SER A 216 -14.68 7.09 16.40
N GLY A 217 -13.52 7.42 15.85
CA GLY A 217 -13.14 8.79 15.53
C GLY A 217 -12.79 8.90 14.05
N PHE A 218 -13.06 10.06 13.44
CA PHE A 218 -12.66 10.32 12.06
C PHE A 218 -11.93 11.65 11.88
N MET A 219 -11.10 11.69 10.85
CA MET A 219 -10.40 12.88 10.37
C MET A 219 -10.81 13.19 8.92
N PRO A 220 -11.34 14.39 8.64
CA PRO A 220 -11.78 14.77 7.31
C PRO A 220 -10.59 15.06 6.38
N LEU A 221 -10.77 14.73 5.10
CA LEU A 221 -9.81 14.90 4.02
C LEU A 221 -10.43 15.72 2.88
N GLY A 222 -9.58 16.25 2.00
CA GLY A 222 -10.00 16.99 0.82
C GLY A 222 -10.91 18.19 1.13
N SER A 223 -11.96 18.38 0.35
CA SER A 223 -12.90 19.48 0.50
C SER A 223 -13.69 19.42 1.82
N PHE A 224 -13.85 18.23 2.41
CA PHE A 224 -14.58 18.05 3.66
C PHE A 224 -13.89 18.71 4.86
N ARG A 225 -12.55 18.82 4.82
CA ARG A 225 -11.75 19.52 5.84
C ARG A 225 -12.07 21.01 5.95
N SER A 226 -12.67 21.60 4.92
CA SER A 226 -13.12 23.00 4.98
C SER A 226 -14.36 23.19 5.86
N MET A 227 -15.11 22.12 6.16
CA MET A 227 -16.36 22.15 6.92
C MET A 227 -16.21 21.49 8.30
N ALA A 228 -15.48 20.37 8.35
CA ALA A 228 -15.23 19.61 9.56
C ALA A 228 -13.75 19.66 9.95
N LEU A 229 -13.48 19.66 11.25
CA LEU A 229 -12.14 19.48 11.85
C LEU A 229 -11.88 18.01 12.23
N GLY A 230 -12.94 17.26 12.49
CA GLY A 230 -12.90 15.88 12.98
C GLY A 230 -14.31 15.41 13.36
N GLY A 231 -14.42 14.20 13.88
CA GLY A 231 -15.63 13.76 14.54
C GLY A 231 -15.38 12.55 15.43
N ALA A 232 -16.30 12.32 16.35
CA ALA A 232 -16.29 11.18 17.26
C ALA A 232 -17.70 10.60 17.37
N GLY A 233 -17.78 9.30 17.58
CA GLY A 233 -19.04 8.59 17.45
C GLY A 233 -18.97 7.13 17.86
N ILE A 234 -20.03 6.43 17.51
CA ILE A 234 -20.18 4.99 17.73
C ILE A 234 -20.71 4.34 16.46
N ILE A 235 -20.21 3.15 16.17
CA ILE A 235 -20.68 2.28 15.09
C ILE A 235 -21.13 0.97 15.72
N ALA A 236 -22.35 0.56 15.42
CA ALA A 236 -22.89 -0.73 15.81
C ALA A 236 -23.28 -1.50 14.57
N GLY A 237 -23.26 -2.82 14.66
CA GLY A 237 -23.71 -3.62 13.54
C GLY A 237 -23.79 -5.10 13.83
N ALA A 238 -24.18 -5.82 12.80
CA ALA A 238 -24.26 -7.26 12.81
C ALA A 238 -23.77 -7.81 11.49
N GLY A 239 -23.23 -9.01 11.52
CA GLY A 239 -22.72 -9.67 10.33
C GLY A 239 -22.76 -11.18 10.43
N VAL A 240 -22.33 -11.78 9.34
CA VAL A 240 -22.22 -13.22 9.18
C VAL A 240 -20.86 -13.53 8.55
N SER A 241 -20.15 -14.45 9.18
CA SER A 241 -18.93 -15.05 8.65
C SER A 241 -19.24 -16.43 8.07
N ASN A 242 -18.38 -16.91 7.16
CA ASN A 242 -18.51 -18.21 6.49
C ASN A 242 -19.79 -18.35 5.63
N LEU A 243 -20.35 -17.23 5.16
CA LEU A 243 -21.61 -17.27 4.40
C LEU A 243 -21.43 -17.89 3.02
N ALA A 244 -20.53 -17.40 2.17
CA ALA A 244 -20.38 -17.90 0.80
C ALA A 244 -19.16 -18.81 0.64
N LEU A 245 -18.05 -18.39 1.27
CA LEU A 245 -16.77 -19.09 1.32
C LEU A 245 -16.31 -19.14 2.77
N ASN A 246 -15.48 -20.13 3.12
CA ASN A 246 -14.80 -20.12 4.42
C ASN A 246 -14.02 -18.81 4.57
N ASN A 247 -14.12 -18.17 5.72
CA ASN A 247 -13.64 -16.84 6.06
C ASN A 247 -14.23 -15.66 5.25
N SER A 248 -15.27 -15.86 4.45
CA SER A 248 -16.02 -14.71 3.90
C SER A 248 -16.75 -13.99 5.02
N GLU A 249 -16.82 -12.66 4.93
CA GLU A 249 -17.48 -11.82 5.92
C GLU A 249 -18.44 -10.85 5.24
N MET A 250 -19.66 -10.76 5.74
CA MET A 250 -20.67 -9.78 5.31
C MET A 250 -21.27 -9.11 6.54
N ARG A 251 -21.37 -7.78 6.54
CA ARG A 251 -21.93 -7.04 7.68
C ARG A 251 -22.67 -5.78 7.30
N VAL A 252 -23.67 -5.47 8.11
CA VAL A 252 -24.41 -4.22 8.09
C VAL A 252 -23.99 -3.41 9.31
N LEU A 253 -23.54 -2.18 9.07
CA LEU A 253 -23.12 -1.25 10.10
C LEU A 253 -23.97 0.02 10.04
N ALA A 254 -24.41 0.49 11.21
CA ALA A 254 -25.02 1.79 11.41
C ALA A 254 -24.18 2.57 12.42
N GLY A 255 -23.93 3.85 12.15
CA GLY A 255 -23.15 4.71 13.02
C GLY A 255 -23.84 6.02 13.35
N TYR A 256 -23.30 6.68 14.35
CA TYR A 256 -23.64 8.06 14.69
C TYR A 256 -22.36 8.80 15.06
N TYR A 257 -22.10 9.90 14.36
CA TYR A 257 -20.99 10.79 14.64
C TYR A 257 -21.48 12.18 15.01
N TYR A 258 -20.85 12.74 16.04
CA TYR A 258 -20.81 14.17 16.27
C TYR A 258 -19.61 14.75 15.53
N VAL A 259 -19.85 15.71 14.65
CA VAL A 259 -18.82 16.32 13.80
C VAL A 259 -18.38 17.64 14.41
N PHE A 260 -17.07 17.76 14.68
CA PHE A 260 -16.47 19.01 15.14
C PHE A 260 -16.36 19.97 13.96
N THR A 261 -17.08 21.08 14.00
CA THR A 261 -17.19 22.03 12.89
C THR A 261 -16.06 23.06 12.93
N GLY A 262 -15.51 23.40 11.77
CA GLY A 262 -14.46 24.43 11.64
C GLY A 262 -14.98 25.83 11.33
N LYS A 263 -16.30 25.99 11.14
CA LYS A 263 -16.94 27.25 10.74
C LYS A 263 -17.90 27.73 11.82
N ASN A 264 -17.84 29.02 12.14
CA ASN A 264 -18.77 29.71 13.04
C ASN A 264 -20.23 29.79 12.52
N LYS A 265 -20.50 29.24 11.34
CA LYS A 265 -21.82 29.26 10.68
C LYS A 265 -22.64 27.98 10.90
N ILE A 266 -22.01 26.96 11.46
CA ILE A 266 -22.63 25.68 11.75
C ILE A 266 -22.70 25.57 13.27
N GLU A 267 -23.92 25.44 13.79
CA GLU A 267 -24.17 25.27 15.22
C GLU A 267 -23.96 23.82 15.63
N SER A 268 -24.52 22.89 14.85
CA SER A 268 -24.42 21.46 15.11
C SER A 268 -24.31 20.68 13.80
N TYR A 269 -23.50 19.62 13.81
CA TYR A 269 -23.39 18.72 12.68
C TYR A 269 -23.29 17.27 13.16
N HIS A 270 -24.25 16.45 12.72
CA HIS A 270 -24.29 15.02 12.97
C HIS A 270 -24.26 14.24 11.66
N ALA A 271 -23.57 13.11 11.65
CA ALA A 271 -23.52 12.20 10.52
C ALA A 271 -23.96 10.79 10.95
N VAL A 272 -24.92 10.23 10.23
CA VAL A 272 -25.51 8.91 10.51
C VAL A 272 -25.25 8.01 9.30
N PRO A 273 -24.11 7.30 9.25
CA PRO A 273 -23.82 6.35 8.19
C PRO A 273 -24.58 5.04 8.38
N LEU A 274 -25.06 4.47 7.27
CA LEU A 274 -25.55 3.11 7.15
C LEU A 274 -24.81 2.45 5.99
N SER A 275 -24.16 1.32 6.22
CA SER A 275 -23.31 0.65 5.23
C SER A 275 -23.47 -0.87 5.22
N LEU A 276 -23.33 -1.46 4.04
CA LEU A 276 -23.15 -2.88 3.83
C LEU A 276 -21.69 -3.11 3.40
N GLN A 277 -21.00 -4.01 4.08
CA GLN A 277 -19.59 -4.33 3.82
C GLN A 277 -19.41 -5.83 3.56
N LEU A 278 -18.48 -6.14 2.67
CA LEU A 278 -18.08 -7.48 2.27
C LEU A 278 -16.56 -7.59 2.38
N GLY A 279 -16.07 -8.73 2.85
CA GLY A 279 -14.64 -8.91 3.08
C GLY A 279 -14.23 -10.36 3.26
N TYR A 280 -12.97 -10.54 3.62
CA TYR A 280 -12.38 -11.85 3.84
C TYR A 280 -11.46 -11.81 5.06
N THR A 281 -11.65 -12.73 6.00
CA THR A 281 -10.86 -12.83 7.23
C THR A 281 -9.61 -13.68 7.01
N PHE A 282 -8.44 -13.09 7.21
CA PHE A 282 -7.18 -13.83 7.29
C PHE A 282 -6.89 -14.20 8.73
N THR A 283 -7.06 -15.48 9.07
CA THR A 283 -6.71 -15.99 10.40
C THR A 283 -5.20 -16.07 10.54
N LEU A 284 -4.65 -15.36 11.52
CA LEU A 284 -3.23 -15.31 11.85
C LEU A 284 -2.95 -16.19 13.09
N PRO A 285 -1.68 -16.57 13.32
CA PRO A 285 -1.31 -17.34 14.50
C PRO A 285 -1.72 -16.67 15.82
N LYS A 286 -1.91 -17.46 16.87
CA LYS A 286 -2.21 -16.98 18.24
C LYS A 286 -3.52 -16.20 18.39
N GLY A 287 -4.52 -16.48 17.55
CA GLY A 287 -5.85 -15.88 17.67
C GLY A 287 -5.96 -14.46 17.11
N PHE A 288 -4.95 -14.01 16.37
CA PHE A 288 -5.03 -12.78 15.60
C PHE A 288 -5.78 -13.00 14.29
N SER A 289 -6.40 -11.96 13.77
CA SER A 289 -7.06 -11.96 12.47
C SER A 289 -6.89 -10.60 11.80
N LEU A 290 -6.94 -10.60 10.47
CA LEU A 290 -6.95 -9.39 9.66
C LEU A 290 -8.09 -9.51 8.63
N THR A 291 -9.03 -8.59 8.63
CA THR A 291 -10.19 -8.59 7.75
C THR A 291 -10.22 -7.30 6.92
N PRO A 292 -9.68 -7.30 5.69
CA PRO A 292 -10.00 -6.27 4.72
C PRO A 292 -11.45 -6.39 4.25
N LEU A 293 -12.14 -5.26 4.22
CA LEU A 293 -13.54 -5.11 3.86
C LEU A 293 -13.70 -3.94 2.89
N VAL A 294 -14.63 -4.07 1.97
CA VAL A 294 -15.09 -3.00 1.09
C VAL A 294 -16.60 -2.96 1.10
N GLY A 295 -17.17 -1.78 0.94
CA GLY A 295 -18.60 -1.63 1.02
C GLY A 295 -19.09 -0.28 0.53
N GLY A 296 -20.38 -0.08 0.73
CA GLY A 296 -21.03 1.18 0.43
C GLY A 296 -22.37 1.27 1.13
N GLY A 297 -22.96 2.45 1.02
CA GLY A 297 -24.25 2.73 1.62
C GLY A 297 -24.58 4.21 1.53
N TYR A 298 -25.25 4.72 2.54
CA TYR A 298 -25.67 6.12 2.61
C TYR A 298 -25.23 6.75 3.93
N VAL A 299 -24.90 8.03 3.89
CA VAL A 299 -24.69 8.84 5.08
C VAL A 299 -25.74 9.93 5.12
N MET A 300 -26.47 10.00 6.24
CA MET A 300 -27.41 11.09 6.49
C MET A 300 -26.69 12.17 7.29
N HIS A 301 -26.64 13.38 6.73
CA HIS A 301 -26.08 14.56 7.38
C HIS A 301 -27.20 15.41 7.98
N LEU A 302 -27.12 15.70 9.27
CA LEU A 302 -28.03 16.57 9.99
C LEU A 302 -27.25 17.81 10.42
N LEU A 303 -27.51 18.93 9.74
CA LEU A 303 -26.77 20.18 9.93
C LEU A 303 -27.72 21.25 10.45
N SER A 304 -27.31 22.03 11.45
CA SER A 304 -27.98 23.27 11.83
C SER A 304 -27.10 24.43 11.38
N GLU A 305 -27.54 25.15 10.34
CA GLU A 305 -26.78 26.26 9.75
C GLU A 305 -27.60 27.55 9.64
N ASP A 306 -26.92 28.70 9.71
CA ASP A 306 -27.56 30.00 9.50
C ASP A 306 -27.85 30.24 8.01
N ALA A 307 -29.11 30.06 7.63
CA ALA A 307 -29.60 30.18 6.25
C ALA A 307 -29.94 31.64 5.85
N GLY A 308 -29.64 32.62 6.71
CA GLY A 308 -29.95 34.03 6.48
C GLY A 308 -29.22 34.63 5.25
N LEU A 309 -29.99 35.14 4.28
CA LEU A 309 -29.48 35.94 3.16
C LEU A 309 -28.89 37.29 3.61
N ILE A 310 -29.39 37.85 4.73
CA ILE A 310 -28.98 39.15 5.27
C ILE A 310 -28.05 38.93 6.46
N ARG A 311 -26.80 39.40 6.33
CA ARG A 311 -25.73 39.20 7.32
C ARG A 311 -25.70 40.35 8.32
N ILE A 312 -26.25 40.14 9.50
CA ILE A 312 -26.04 41.04 10.64
C ILE A 312 -25.18 40.29 11.65
N PRO A 313 -23.92 40.72 11.91
CA PRO A 313 -23.08 40.12 12.94
C PRO A 313 -23.82 40.07 14.28
N GLY A 314 -24.01 38.87 14.84
CA GLY A 314 -24.71 38.66 16.12
C GLY A 314 -26.18 38.25 16.02
N LEU A 315 -26.76 38.16 14.81
CA LEU A 315 -28.15 37.70 14.62
C LEU A 315 -28.20 36.44 13.74
N TYR A 316 -27.81 35.30 14.30
CA TYR A 316 -27.84 34.00 13.60
C TYR A 316 -29.23 33.37 13.68
N ARG A 317 -29.78 32.91 12.54
CA ARG A 317 -31.02 32.10 12.50
C ARG A 317 -30.72 30.72 11.97
N PHE A 318 -30.43 29.80 12.89
CA PHE A 318 -30.14 28.42 12.53
C PHE A 318 -31.39 27.67 12.06
N SER A 319 -31.24 26.96 10.94
CA SER A 319 -32.29 26.10 10.36
C SER A 319 -31.74 24.69 10.13
N PRO A 320 -32.49 23.64 10.52
CA PRO A 320 -32.06 22.26 10.31
C PRO A 320 -32.14 21.88 8.84
N GLN A 321 -31.01 21.45 8.28
CA GLN A 321 -30.88 20.89 6.94
C GLN A 321 -30.55 19.40 7.03
N ARG A 322 -31.04 18.64 6.04
CA ARG A 322 -30.82 17.20 5.95
C ARG A 322 -30.32 16.84 4.56
N TYR A 323 -29.22 16.12 4.50
CA TYR A 323 -28.62 15.63 3.26
C TYR A 323 -28.46 14.11 3.33
N TYR A 324 -28.53 13.45 2.17
CA TYR A 324 -28.45 12.00 2.04
C TYR A 324 -27.48 11.68 0.91
N ASP A 325 -26.27 11.28 1.27
CA ASP A 325 -25.22 11.07 0.30
C ASP A 325 -24.87 9.58 0.20
N PRO A 326 -24.82 9.03 -1.02
CA PRO A 326 -24.23 7.71 -1.21
C PRO A 326 -22.74 7.77 -0.85
N HIS A 327 -22.22 6.69 -0.27
CA HIS A 327 -20.81 6.56 0.06
C HIS A 327 -20.25 5.19 -0.29
N CYS A 328 -18.95 5.15 -0.52
CA CYS A 328 -18.15 3.94 -0.57
C CYS A 328 -17.13 3.93 0.58
N THR A 329 -16.82 2.74 1.06
CA THR A 329 -15.92 2.57 2.21
C THR A 329 -14.98 1.40 1.99
N ALA A 330 -13.74 1.56 2.44
CA ALA A 330 -12.73 0.52 2.52
C ALA A 330 -12.20 0.48 3.96
N VAL A 331 -12.23 -0.69 4.57
CA VAL A 331 -11.88 -0.88 5.99
C VAL A 331 -10.90 -2.03 6.11
N CYS A 332 -9.94 -1.90 7.00
CA CYS A 332 -9.07 -2.99 7.41
C CYS A 332 -9.18 -3.17 8.92
N GLU A 333 -9.71 -4.32 9.34
CA GLU A 333 -9.92 -4.65 10.75
C GLU A 333 -8.87 -5.66 11.21
N ALA A 334 -8.20 -5.38 12.33
CA ALA A 334 -7.35 -6.31 13.05
C ALA A 334 -8.10 -6.80 14.29
N GLY A 335 -8.31 -8.11 14.40
CA GLY A 335 -9.00 -8.73 15.52
C GLY A 335 -8.08 -9.58 16.38
N TYR A 336 -8.28 -9.56 17.68
CA TYR A 336 -7.69 -10.50 18.63
C TYR A 336 -8.80 -11.24 19.37
N ARG A 337 -8.86 -12.55 19.17
CA ARG A 337 -9.85 -13.42 19.80
C ARG A 337 -9.48 -13.69 21.25
N ILE A 338 -10.38 -13.32 22.18
CA ILE A 338 -10.22 -13.59 23.60
C ILE A 338 -10.68 -15.03 23.90
N ASP A 339 -11.88 -15.38 23.44
CA ASP A 339 -12.49 -16.70 23.65
C ASP A 339 -13.31 -17.12 22.42
N ALA A 340 -14.18 -18.14 22.56
CA ALA A 340 -14.98 -18.63 21.44
C ALA A 340 -15.99 -17.58 20.90
N GLY A 341 -16.48 -16.69 21.76
CA GLY A 341 -17.49 -15.68 21.41
C GLY A 341 -16.90 -14.28 21.20
N TRP A 342 -15.94 -13.86 22.02
CA TRP A 342 -15.46 -12.48 22.08
C TRP A 342 -14.15 -12.24 21.35
N ALA A 343 -14.11 -11.13 20.62
CA ALA A 343 -12.89 -10.57 20.05
C ALA A 343 -12.81 -9.06 20.30
N ILE A 344 -11.60 -8.57 20.55
CA ILE A 344 -11.27 -7.14 20.50
C ILE A 344 -10.85 -6.83 19.07
N VAL A 345 -11.36 -5.73 18.52
CA VAL A 345 -11.11 -5.34 17.15
C VAL A 345 -10.65 -3.89 17.08
N ALA A 346 -9.65 -3.65 16.24
CA ALA A 346 -9.20 -2.31 15.87
C ALA A 346 -9.31 -2.17 14.35
N ALA A 347 -9.99 -1.15 13.85
CA ALA A 347 -10.20 -0.96 12.43
C ALA A 347 -9.72 0.43 11.98
N ALA A 348 -9.15 0.46 10.78
CA ALA A 348 -8.86 1.68 10.06
C ALA A 348 -9.75 1.72 8.81
N GLY A 349 -10.49 2.80 8.64
CA GLY A 349 -11.43 3.00 7.53
C GLY A 349 -11.07 4.20 6.66
N TYR A 350 -11.44 4.12 5.40
CA TYR A 350 -11.48 5.24 4.47
C TYR A 350 -12.86 5.29 3.84
N THR A 351 -13.53 6.44 3.94
CA THR A 351 -14.88 6.62 3.40
C THR A 351 -14.90 7.83 2.49
N ALA A 352 -15.54 7.69 1.32
CA ALA A 352 -15.83 8.76 0.39
C ALA A 352 -17.34 8.83 0.14
N PHE A 353 -17.94 10.01 0.34
CA PHE A 353 -19.35 10.27 0.09
C PHE A 353 -19.53 11.34 -0.98
N PHE A 354 -20.60 11.23 -1.75
CA PHE A 354 -20.81 12.02 -2.96
C PHE A 354 -22.01 12.96 -2.79
N GLU A 355 -21.73 14.25 -2.52
CA GLU A 355 -22.73 15.30 -2.41
C GLU A 355 -22.74 16.13 -3.69
N LYS A 356 -23.73 15.90 -4.56
CA LYS A 356 -23.92 16.59 -5.85
C LYS A 356 -22.63 16.70 -6.67
N SER A 357 -21.96 17.86 -6.64
CA SER A 357 -20.74 18.17 -7.40
C SER A 357 -19.46 18.11 -6.57
N ASN A 358 -19.52 17.59 -5.36
CA ASN A 358 -18.39 17.54 -4.42
C ASN A 358 -18.26 16.14 -3.81
N ILE A 359 -17.02 15.79 -3.47
CA ILE A 359 -16.70 14.51 -2.84
C ILE A 359 -16.15 14.81 -1.45
N GLY A 360 -16.88 14.40 -0.43
CA GLY A 360 -16.41 14.41 0.94
C GLY A 360 -15.63 13.14 1.24
N MET A 361 -14.54 13.24 1.99
CA MET A 361 -13.70 12.10 2.34
C MET A 361 -13.28 12.19 3.79
N PHE A 362 -13.14 11.05 4.46
CA PHE A 362 -12.52 10.97 5.77
C PHE A 362 -11.86 9.61 6.00
N ILE A 363 -10.86 9.60 6.88
CA ILE A 363 -10.30 8.37 7.47
C ILE A 363 -10.89 8.17 8.87
N SER A 364 -11.22 6.94 9.23
CA SER A 364 -11.71 6.58 10.56
C SER A 364 -10.76 5.62 11.26
N ALA A 365 -10.76 5.70 12.59
CA ALA A 365 -10.08 4.75 13.47
C ALA A 365 -11.09 4.29 14.53
N ASP A 366 -11.27 2.98 14.60
CA ASP A 366 -12.31 2.35 15.41
C ASP A 366 -11.65 1.32 16.34
N ILE A 367 -12.09 1.26 17.60
CA ILE A 367 -11.67 0.22 18.54
C ILE A 367 -12.92 -0.29 19.23
N GLY A 368 -13.16 -1.59 19.19
CA GLY A 368 -14.43 -2.15 19.65
C GLY A 368 -14.37 -3.63 20.00
N PHE A 369 -15.56 -4.19 20.15
CA PHE A 369 -15.77 -5.60 20.47
C PHE A 369 -16.66 -6.25 19.42
N LYS A 370 -16.38 -7.52 19.15
CA LYS A 370 -17.19 -8.40 18.30
C LYS A 370 -17.58 -9.64 19.12
N TYR A 371 -18.87 -9.97 19.11
CA TYR A 371 -19.42 -11.13 19.79
C TYR A 371 -20.06 -12.08 18.77
N ASN A 372 -19.52 -13.28 18.65
CA ASN A 372 -20.00 -14.37 17.80
C ASN A 372 -21.00 -15.23 18.58
N PHE A 373 -22.13 -15.58 17.96
CA PHE A 373 -23.20 -16.37 18.57
C PHE A 373 -23.83 -17.38 17.61
#